data_AF-A0A9E1HHA2-F1
#
_entry.id   AF-A0A9E1HHA2-F1
#
_cell.length_a   1.000
_cell.length_b   1.000
_cell.length_c   1.000
_cell.angle_alpha   90.00
_cell.angle_beta   90.00
_cell.angle_gamma   90.00
#
_symmetry.space_group_name_H-M   'P 1'
#
loop_
_entity.id
_entity.type
_entity.pdbx_description
1 polymer ?
#
loop_
_entity_poly.entity_id
_entity_poly.type
_entity_poly.pdbx_seq_one_letter_code
_entity_poly.pdbx_strand_id
1 'polypeptide(L)'
;HEGAKLLMKDKKSFIYNIVLNFLSLVCLYLVPLTIVYGMGDFTSFTGLESVVASAYVNLIGAFVPIPGGTGGLEYSYIAFYGNFITGSVLNASMIMWRFLTYYLGLIIGAITLNLKERKK
;
A
#
# COMPACT_ATOMS: atom_id res chain seq x y z
N HIS A 1 22.04 16.73 -7.94
CA HIS A 1 23.45 16.58 -7.52
C HIS A 1 23.66 16.93 -6.03
N GLU A 2 23.00 17.94 -5.45
CA GLU A 2 23.10 18.24 -4.01
C GLU A 2 22.41 17.22 -3.08
N GLY A 3 21.24 16.69 -3.46
CA GLY A 3 20.54 15.68 -2.65
C GLY A 3 21.35 14.40 -2.41
N ALA A 4 22.11 13.94 -3.40
CA ALA A 4 22.99 12.78 -3.27
C ALA A 4 24.16 13.05 -2.29
N LYS A 5 24.73 14.26 -2.29
CA LYS A 5 25.76 14.68 -1.34
C LYS A 5 25.21 14.77 0.10
N LEU A 6 23.95 15.17 0.25
CA LEU A 6 23.27 15.27 1.54
C LEU A 6 23.00 13.87 2.15
N LEU A 7 22.64 12.88 1.33
CA LEU A 7 22.47 11.48 1.74
C LEU A 7 23.81 10.80 2.10
N MET A 8 24.89 11.13 1.41
CA MET A 8 26.21 10.55 1.67
C MET A 8 26.90 11.11 2.92
N LYS A 9 26.43 12.22 3.47
CA LYS A 9 26.98 12.87 4.67
C LYS A 9 26.70 12.06 5.94
N ASP A 10 25.58 11.34 5.99
CA ASP A 10 25.16 10.56 7.16
C ASP A 10 24.71 9.16 6.75
N LYS A 11 25.70 8.32 6.38
CA LYS A 11 25.48 6.95 5.90
C LYS A 11 24.66 6.10 6.88
N LYS A 12 24.76 6.36 8.19
CA LYS A 12 23.99 5.65 9.23
C LYS A 12 22.50 5.98 9.14
N SER A 13 22.17 7.26 9.07
CA SER A 13 20.79 7.72 8.87
C SER A 13 20.22 7.25 7.54
N PHE A 14 21.03 7.20 6.47
CA PHE A 14 20.59 6.67 5.18
C PHE A 14 20.20 5.19 5.23
N ILE A 15 21.07 4.34 5.78
CA ILE A 15 20.79 2.89 5.93
C ILE A 15 19.58 2.67 6.83
N TYR A 16 19.45 3.43 7.92
CA TYR A 16 18.29 3.35 8.80
C TYR A 16 16.98 3.64 8.06
N ASN A 17 16.94 4.68 7.23
CA ASN A 17 15.76 5.01 6.43
C ASN A 17 15.44 3.92 5.38
N ILE A 18 16.46 3.29 4.77
CA ILE A 18 16.25 2.16 3.86
C ILE A 18 15.57 0.99 4.58
N VAL A 19 16.08 0.61 5.75
CA VAL A 19 15.52 -0.49 6.55
C VAL A 19 14.10 -0.18 7.00
N LEU A 20 13.86 1.05 7.47
CA LEU A 20 12.51 1.50 7.83
C LEU A 20 11.54 1.47 6.64
N ASN A 21 11.97 1.95 5.48
CA ASN A 21 11.13 1.92 4.28
C ASN A 21 10.82 0.49 3.85
N PHE A 22 11.82 -0.39 3.87
CA PHE A 22 11.63 -1.81 3.57
C PHE A 22 10.62 -2.45 4.53
N LEU A 23 10.76 -2.24 5.84
CA LEU A 23 9.82 -2.76 6.83
C LEU A 23 8.42 -2.16 6.63
N SER A 24 8.33 -0.86 6.36
CA SER A 24 7.06 -0.19 6.08
C SER A 24 6.37 -0.77 4.83
N LEU A 25 7.13 -1.10 3.79
CA LEU A 25 6.59 -1.74 2.58
C LEU A 25 6.10 -3.16 2.89
N VAL A 26 6.85 -3.96 3.66
CA VAL A 26 6.42 -5.29 4.08
C VAL A 26 5.10 -5.20 4.87
N CYS A 27 5.02 -4.28 5.85
CA CYS A 27 3.78 -4.07 6.59
C CYS A 27 2.62 -3.66 5.68
N LEU A 28 2.85 -2.74 4.74
CA LEU A 28 1.84 -2.30 3.78
C LEU A 28 1.36 -3.45 2.88
N TYR A 29 2.27 -4.31 2.43
CA TYR A 29 1.96 -5.43 1.54
C TYR A 29 1.32 -6.63 2.24
N LEU A 30 1.33 -6.64 3.58
CA LEU A 30 0.59 -7.62 4.39
C LEU A 30 -0.85 -7.16 4.72
N VAL A 31 -1.24 -5.92 4.40
CA VAL A 31 -2.61 -5.43 4.64
C VAL A 31 -3.68 -6.29 3.94
N PRO A 32 -3.52 -6.73 2.68
CA PRO A 32 -4.48 -7.63 2.05
C PRO A 32 -4.67 -8.96 2.79
N LEU A 33 -3.57 -9.54 3.32
CA LEU A 33 -3.62 -10.75 4.15
C LEU A 33 -4.48 -10.55 5.40
N THR A 34 -4.26 -9.45 6.14
CA THR A 34 -5.01 -9.20 7.38
C THR A 34 -6.50 -8.95 7.12
N ILE A 35 -6.84 -8.33 5.99
CA ILE A 35 -8.24 -8.14 5.56
C ILE A 35 -8.91 -9.50 5.30
N VAL A 36 -8.27 -10.35 4.49
CA VAL A 36 -8.84 -11.65 4.11
C VAL A 36 -8.94 -12.59 5.32
N TYR A 37 -7.95 -12.55 6.22
CA TYR A 37 -8.01 -13.25 7.52
C TYR A 37 -9.18 -12.73 8.38
N GLY A 38 -9.42 -11.42 8.38
CA GLY A 38 -10.58 -10.82 9.04
C GLY A 38 -11.93 -11.21 8.43
N MET A 39 -11.94 -11.66 7.17
CA MET A 39 -13.12 -12.22 6.48
C MET A 39 -13.31 -13.72 6.75
N GLY A 40 -12.43 -14.34 7.55
CA GLY A 40 -12.52 -15.75 7.94
C GLY A 40 -11.80 -16.73 7.01
N ASP A 41 -11.06 -16.22 6.02
CA ASP A 41 -10.27 -17.05 5.10
C ASP A 41 -8.79 -16.98 5.47
N PHE A 42 -8.27 -18.08 6.02
CA PHE A 42 -6.90 -18.19 6.49
C PHE A 42 -5.98 -19.00 5.58
N THR A 43 -6.53 -19.61 4.52
CA THR A 43 -5.86 -20.65 3.74
C THR A 43 -5.62 -20.27 2.29
N SER A 44 -6.32 -19.25 1.77
CA SER A 44 -6.24 -18.93 0.33
C SER A 44 -4.88 -18.43 -0.13
N PHE A 45 -4.10 -17.76 0.74
CA PHE A 45 -2.71 -17.40 0.47
C PHE A 45 -1.93 -17.11 1.76
N THR A 46 -0.62 -17.22 1.65
CA THR A 46 0.36 -16.98 2.72
C THR A 46 0.82 -15.51 2.74
N GLY A 47 1.46 -15.09 3.83
CA GLY A 47 2.03 -13.74 3.92
C GLY A 47 3.09 -13.45 2.85
N LEU A 48 3.86 -14.45 2.43
CA LEU A 48 4.83 -14.28 1.34
C LEU A 48 4.13 -14.02 0.00
N GLU A 49 3.07 -14.77 -0.30
CA GLU A 49 2.25 -14.56 -1.50
C GLU A 49 1.58 -13.18 -1.50
N SER A 50 1.08 -12.73 -0.34
CA SER A 50 0.57 -11.35 -0.17
C SER A 50 1.61 -10.29 -0.50
N VAL A 51 2.85 -10.49 -0.03
CA VAL A 51 3.97 -9.57 -0.29
C VAL A 51 4.29 -9.53 -1.78
N VAL A 52 4.39 -10.69 -2.43
CA VAL A 52 4.70 -10.79 -3.85
C VAL A 52 3.58 -10.20 -4.71
N ALA A 53 2.32 -10.58 -4.46
CA ALA A 53 1.17 -10.06 -5.19
C ALA A 53 1.05 -8.53 -5.06
N SER A 54 1.16 -8.01 -3.83
CA SER A 54 1.13 -6.57 -3.59
C SER A 54 2.29 -5.84 -4.25
N ALA A 55 3.48 -6.42 -4.29
CA ALA A 55 4.62 -5.82 -4.99
C ALA A 55 4.34 -5.66 -6.49
N TYR A 56 3.75 -6.67 -7.13
CA TYR A 56 3.35 -6.56 -8.54
C TYR A 56 2.23 -5.55 -8.77
N VAL A 57 1.22 -5.51 -7.90
CA VAL A 57 0.15 -4.50 -7.96
C VAL A 57 0.72 -3.09 -7.90
N ASN A 58 1.63 -2.83 -6.95
CA ASN A 58 2.27 -1.52 -6.82
C ASN A 58 3.23 -1.21 -7.98
N LEU A 59 3.94 -2.22 -8.50
CA LEU A 59 4.80 -2.06 -9.66
C LEU A 59 3.99 -1.60 -10.89
N ILE A 60 2.87 -2.26 -11.18
CA ILE A 60 1.98 -1.85 -12.27
C ILE A 60 1.40 -0.47 -12.00
N GLY A 61 0.97 -0.21 -10.76
CA GLY A 61 0.49 1.11 -10.34
C GLY A 61 1.48 2.23 -10.59
N ALA A 62 2.79 1.97 -10.45
CA ALA A 62 3.83 2.96 -10.73
C ALA A 62 3.96 3.32 -12.22
N PHE A 63 3.52 2.44 -13.13
CA PHE A 63 3.51 2.68 -14.58
C PHE A 63 2.22 3.33 -15.07
N VAL A 64 1.15 3.30 -14.27
CA VAL A 64 -0.11 3.97 -14.61
C VAL A 64 0.02 5.47 -14.33
N PRO A 65 -0.05 6.36 -15.34
CA PRO A 65 0.08 7.79 -15.14
C PRO A 65 -1.04 8.32 -14.23
N ILE A 66 -0.69 9.24 -13.33
CA ILE A 66 -1.48 9.57 -12.14
C ILE A 66 -2.78 10.39 -12.38
N PRO A 67 -3.15 10.98 -13.55
CA PRO A 67 -4.50 11.50 -13.70
C PRO A 67 -5.47 10.39 -14.17
N GLY A 68 -6.36 9.92 -13.27
CA GLY A 68 -7.45 8.98 -13.59
C GLY A 68 -7.11 7.48 -13.46
N GLY A 69 -5.92 7.13 -12.96
CA GLY A 69 -5.36 5.77 -12.95
C GLY A 69 -5.77 4.83 -11.80
N THR A 70 -6.75 5.18 -10.96
CA THR A 70 -7.16 4.32 -9.82
C THR A 70 -7.66 2.95 -10.27
N GLY A 71 -8.32 2.89 -11.44
CA GLY A 71 -8.77 1.63 -12.04
C GLY A 71 -7.62 0.68 -12.38
N GLY A 72 -6.42 1.18 -12.67
CA GLY A 72 -5.25 0.34 -12.94
C GLY A 72 -4.77 -0.44 -11.71
N LEU A 73 -4.75 0.22 -10.55
CA LEU A 73 -4.42 -0.43 -9.27
C LEU A 73 -5.49 -1.42 -8.82
N GLU A 74 -6.77 -1.06 -8.98
CA GLU A 74 -7.91 -1.91 -8.60
C GLU A 74 -8.01 -3.13 -9.51
N TYR A 75 -7.82 -2.94 -10.82
CA TYR A 75 -7.73 -4.03 -11.79
C TYR A 75 -6.54 -4.95 -11.50
N SER A 76 -5.35 -4.37 -11.23
CA SER A 76 -4.17 -5.17 -10.88
C SER A 76 -4.41 -5.98 -9.61
N TYR A 77 -5.05 -5.40 -8.59
CA TYR A 77 -5.41 -6.14 -7.39
C TYR A 77 -6.30 -7.36 -7.72
N ILE A 78 -7.36 -7.16 -8.50
CA ILE A 78 -8.25 -8.24 -8.93
C ILE A 78 -7.48 -9.29 -9.76
N ALA A 79 -6.59 -8.86 -10.65
CA ALA A 79 -5.83 -9.75 -11.52
C ALA A 79 -4.84 -10.64 -10.75
N PHE A 80 -4.18 -10.12 -9.71
CA PHE A 80 -3.23 -10.90 -8.90
C PHE A 80 -3.93 -11.69 -7.79
N TYR A 81 -4.77 -11.03 -6.98
CA TYR A 81 -5.47 -11.68 -5.88
C TYR A 81 -6.60 -12.62 -6.35
N GLY A 82 -7.11 -12.42 -7.56
CA GLY A 82 -8.08 -13.31 -8.20
C GLY A 82 -7.60 -14.74 -8.42
N ASN A 83 -6.28 -14.98 -8.36
CA ASN A 83 -5.70 -16.33 -8.40
C ASN A 83 -5.88 -17.08 -7.08
N PHE A 84 -6.13 -16.37 -5.97
CA PHE A 84 -6.24 -16.94 -4.63
C PHE A 84 -7.68 -16.90 -4.10
N ILE A 85 -8.37 -15.79 -4.32
CA ILE A 85 -9.73 -15.54 -3.81
C ILE A 85 -10.65 -15.11 -4.95
N THR A 86 -11.93 -15.49 -4.89
CA THR A 86 -12.89 -15.22 -5.98
C THR A 86 -14.21 -14.65 -5.45
N GLY A 87 -15.04 -14.15 -6.37
CA GLY A 87 -16.40 -13.70 -6.07
C GLY A 87 -16.45 -12.44 -5.18
N SER A 88 -17.41 -12.43 -4.25
CA SER A 88 -17.66 -11.29 -3.37
C SER A 88 -16.50 -10.98 -2.43
N VAL A 89 -15.77 -12.00 -1.97
CA VAL A 89 -14.62 -11.85 -1.06
C VAL A 89 -13.49 -11.06 -1.72
N LEU A 90 -13.18 -11.37 -2.99
CA LEU A 90 -12.17 -10.64 -3.76
C LEU A 90 -12.52 -9.15 -3.86
N ASN A 91 -13.73 -8.84 -4.31
CA ASN A 91 -14.17 -7.46 -4.49
C ASN A 91 -14.24 -6.70 -3.15
N ALA A 92 -14.77 -7.34 -2.10
CA ALA A 92 -14.85 -6.74 -0.78
C ALA A 92 -13.45 -6.47 -0.20
N SER A 93 -12.51 -7.41 -0.36
CA SER A 93 -11.12 -7.26 0.11
C SER A 93 -10.42 -6.10 -0.59
N MET A 94 -10.64 -5.92 -1.90
CA MET A 94 -10.07 -4.84 -2.70
C MET A 94 -10.56 -3.47 -2.23
N ILE A 95 -11.88 -3.33 -2.01
CA ILE A 95 -12.47 -2.09 -1.49
C ILE A 95 -11.94 -1.78 -0.09
N MET A 96 -11.87 -2.79 0.79
CA MET A 96 -11.36 -2.62 2.15
C MET A 96 -9.88 -2.22 2.14
N TRP A 97 -9.08 -2.82 1.25
CA TRP A 97 -7.68 -2.46 1.07
C TRP A 97 -7.52 -1.00 0.63
N ARG A 98 -8.32 -0.53 -0.33
CA ARG A 98 -8.32 0.89 -0.76
C ARG A 98 -8.76 1.82 0.36
N PHE A 99 -9.75 1.41 1.15
CA PHE A 99 -10.17 2.18 2.32
C PHE A 99 -9.05 2.38 3.32
N LEU A 100 -8.38 1.31 3.73
CA LEU A 100 -7.33 1.37 4.74
C LEU A 100 -6.06 2.06 4.23
N THR A 101 -5.62 1.77 3.01
CA THR A 101 -4.32 2.24 2.51
C THR A 101 -4.37 3.62 1.86
N TYR A 102 -5.54 4.03 1.35
CA TYR A 102 -5.68 5.28 0.60
C TYR A 102 -6.66 6.24 1.26
N TYR A 103 -7.93 5.84 1.42
CA TYR A 103 -8.97 6.78 1.88
C TYR A 103 -8.77 7.22 3.34
N LEU A 104 -8.37 6.31 4.23
CA LEU A 104 -8.11 6.64 5.64
C LEU A 104 -6.98 7.67 5.78
N GLY A 105 -5.89 7.50 5.03
CA GLY A 105 -4.78 8.47 4.98
C GLY A 105 -5.23 9.85 4.48
N LEU A 106 -6.08 9.87 3.44
CA LEU A 106 -6.66 11.11 2.91
C LEU A 106 -7.53 11.82 3.95
N ILE A 107 -8.40 11.09 4.65
CA ILE A 107 -9.28 11.63 5.70
C ILE A 107 -8.45 12.24 6.84
N ILE A 108 -7.46 11.50 7.35
CA ILE A 108 -6.58 11.99 8.42
C ILE A 108 -5.80 13.22 7.93
N GLY A 109 -5.28 13.20 6.70
CA GLY A 109 -4.62 14.33 6.07
C GLY A 109 -5.52 15.56 6.01
N ALA A 110 -6.77 15.40 5.59
CA ALA A 110 -7.74 16.49 5.52
C ALA A 110 -8.05 17.09 6.90
N ILE A 111 -8.28 16.25 7.91
CA ILE A 111 -8.54 16.70 9.28
C ILE A 111 -7.34 17.46 9.84
N THR A 112 -6.13 16.91 9.69
CA THR A 112 -4.90 17.53 10.22
C THR A 112 -4.59 18.87 9.56
N LEU A 113 -4.82 19.00 8.25
CA LEU A 113 -4.68 20.28 7.54
C LEU A 113 -5.69 21.32 8.03
N ASN A 114 -6.97 20.96 8.15
CA ASN A 114 -8.01 21.87 8.61
C ASN A 114 -7.78 22.36 10.05
N LEU A 115 -7.32 21.48 10.95
CA LEU A 115 -6.95 21.84 12.33
C LEU A 115 -5.74 22.78 12.39
N LYS A 116 -4.79 22.65 11.46
CA LYS A 116 -3.61 23.54 11.38
C LYS A 116 -3.99 24.93 10.88
N GLU A 117 -4.89 25.02 9.91
CA GLU A 117 -5.42 26.31 9.43
C GLU A 117 -6.22 27.03 10.52
N ARG A 118 -6.95 26.31 11.38
CA ARG A 118 -7.67 26.90 12.54
C ARG A 118 -6.77 27.45 13.64
N LYS A 119 -5.47 27.11 13.65
CA LYS A 119 -4.47 27.61 14.62
C LYS A 119 -3.62 28.77 14.07
N LYS A 120 -3.78 29.12 12.79
CA LYS A 120 -3.25 30.36 12.20
C LYS A 120 -4.33 31.42 12.20
#